data_AF-A0A970DPA5-F1
#
_entry.id   AF-A0A970DPA5-F1
#
_cell.length_a   1.000
_cell.length_b   1.000
_cell.length_c   1.000
_cell.angle_alpha   90.00
_cell.angle_beta   90.00
_cell.angle_gamma   90.00
#
_symmetry.space_group_name_H-M   'P 1'
#
loop_
_entity.id
_entity.type
_entity.pdbx_description
1 polymer ?
#
loop_
_entity_poly.entity_id
_entity_poly.type
_entity_poly.pdbx_seq_one_letter_code
_entity_poly.pdbx_strand_id
1 'polypeptide(L)'
;MKKENLKKDIGVRLRRIQGQVKGIEKMVSGEVCCRDVLVQIAAIRAANNKAGALLLKNFAKNCMIADNSEDTSKNVDRLVSTLLLFLRSSNSKEKKANSENLKEEIVKKLQEIQGQVEGIEKMIQYDSCCQEILVQFASVRENINEVGALLVENYAQSCLISDDEEVTNKNIDDLISTILAFLK
;
A
#
# COMPACT_ATOMS: atom_id res chain seq x y z
N MET A 1 -18.87 15.26 18.43
CA MET A 1 -18.12 14.04 18.83
C MET A 1 -17.60 13.13 17.69
N LYS A 2 -18.06 13.23 16.42
CA LYS A 2 -17.69 12.24 15.37
C LYS A 2 -16.32 12.45 14.68
N LYS A 3 -15.84 13.68 14.51
CA LYS A 3 -14.63 13.99 13.71
C LYS A 3 -13.31 13.70 14.45
N GLU A 4 -13.26 14.01 15.74
CA GLU A 4 -12.05 13.94 16.57
C GLU A 4 -11.62 12.49 16.90
N ASN A 5 -12.59 11.62 17.18
CA ASN A 5 -12.33 10.18 17.39
C ASN A 5 -11.81 9.50 16.11
N LEU A 6 -12.31 9.89 14.93
CA LEU A 6 -11.82 9.37 13.65
C LEU A 6 -10.39 9.80 13.38
N LYS A 7 -10.06 11.09 13.59
CA LYS A 7 -8.70 11.60 13.43
C LYS A 7 -7.72 10.81 14.30
N LYS A 8 -8.09 10.56 15.56
CA LYS A 8 -7.27 9.78 16.49
C LYS A 8 -7.09 8.33 16.03
N ASP A 9 -8.16 7.64 15.63
CA ASP A 9 -8.11 6.24 15.18
C ASP A 9 -7.26 6.10 13.90
N ILE A 10 -7.49 6.94 12.88
CA ILE A 10 -6.68 6.89 11.66
C ILE A 10 -5.22 7.27 11.96
N GLY A 11 -4.96 8.27 12.79
CA GLY A 11 -3.60 8.65 13.18
C GLY A 11 -2.82 7.50 13.83
N VAL A 12 -3.45 6.72 14.72
CA VAL A 12 -2.83 5.52 15.31
C VAL A 12 -2.47 4.49 14.24
N ARG A 13 -3.34 4.28 13.25
CA ARG A 13 -3.11 3.34 12.15
C ARG A 13 -1.97 3.79 11.24
N LEU A 14 -1.90 5.08 10.90
CA LEU A 14 -0.84 5.64 10.07
C LEU A 14 0.52 5.51 10.76
N ARG A 15 0.62 5.82 12.06
CA ARG A 15 1.86 5.61 12.82
C ARG A 15 2.30 4.14 12.86
N ARG A 16 1.35 3.20 12.94
CA ARG A 16 1.64 1.77 12.82
C ARG A 16 2.20 1.42 11.44
N ILE A 17 1.58 1.93 10.37
CA ILE A 17 2.06 1.73 9.00
C ILE A 17 3.47 2.30 8.84
N GLN A 18 3.75 3.52 9.31
CA GLN A 18 5.10 4.11 9.29
C GLN A 18 6.12 3.21 10.01
N GLY A 19 5.76 2.67 11.17
CA GLY A 19 6.62 1.73 11.92
C GLY A 19 6.90 0.44 11.15
N GLN A 20 5.90 -0.11 10.46
CA GLN A 20 6.07 -1.28 9.61
C GLN A 20 6.99 -0.98 8.41
N VAL A 21 6.80 0.16 7.73
CA VAL A 21 7.63 0.59 6.59
C VAL A 21 9.10 0.70 7.01
N LYS A 22 9.38 1.38 8.14
CA LYS A 22 10.74 1.48 8.70
C LYS A 22 11.32 0.13 9.09
N GLY A 23 10.49 -0.79 9.60
CA GLY A 23 10.90 -2.16 9.89
C GLY A 23 11.35 -2.89 8.64
N ILE A 24 10.57 -2.78 7.56
CA ILE A 24 10.87 -3.41 6.28
C ILE A 24 12.13 -2.81 5.63
N GLU A 25 12.30 -1.50 5.68
CA GLU A 25 13.53 -0.85 5.20
C GLU A 25 14.78 -1.47 5.84
N LYS A 26 14.75 -1.68 7.16
CA LYS A 26 15.83 -2.37 7.88
C LYS A 26 15.99 -3.83 7.49
N MET A 27 14.89 -4.55 7.26
CA MET A 27 14.92 -5.94 6.79
C MET A 27 15.61 -6.05 5.42
N VAL A 28 15.28 -5.15 4.50
CA VAL A 28 15.88 -5.09 3.17
C VAL A 28 17.36 -4.72 3.28
N SER A 29 17.72 -3.67 4.02
CA SER A 29 19.12 -3.28 4.21
C SER A 29 19.96 -4.39 4.87
N GLY A 30 19.38 -5.11 5.83
CA GLY A 30 19.98 -6.23 6.55
C GLY A 30 19.90 -7.58 5.82
N GLU A 31 19.48 -7.61 4.55
CA GLU A 31 19.49 -8.81 3.69
C GLU A 31 18.64 -9.97 4.22
N VAL A 32 17.54 -9.63 4.90
CA VAL A 32 16.52 -10.61 5.28
C VAL A 32 15.90 -11.21 4.02
N CYS A 33 15.53 -12.50 4.10
CA CYS A 33 14.92 -13.24 3.01
C CYS A 33 13.71 -12.49 2.41
N CYS A 34 13.65 -12.38 1.07
CA CYS A 34 12.56 -11.69 0.36
C CYS A 34 11.18 -12.23 0.74
N ARG A 35 11.06 -13.53 1.05
CA ARG A 35 9.81 -14.14 1.55
C ARG A 35 9.32 -13.44 2.80
N ASP A 36 10.18 -13.30 3.81
CA ASP A 36 9.80 -12.70 5.09
C ASP A 36 9.49 -11.21 4.91
N VAL A 37 10.23 -10.53 4.04
CA VAL A 37 9.95 -9.15 3.65
C VAL A 37 8.57 -9.04 2.98
N LEU A 38 8.22 -9.95 2.08
CA LEU A 38 6.94 -9.96 1.38
C LEU A 38 5.75 -10.20 2.32
N VAL A 39 5.92 -11.04 3.35
CA VAL A 39 4.92 -11.19 4.43
C VAL A 39 4.68 -9.85 5.13
N GLN A 40 5.73 -9.07 5.41
CA GLN A 40 5.57 -7.74 6.01
C GLN A 40 4.95 -6.74 5.05
N ILE A 41 5.28 -6.79 3.76
CA ILE A 41 4.65 -5.97 2.72
C ILE A 41 3.15 -6.26 2.65
N ALA A 42 2.73 -7.53 2.70
CA ALA A 42 1.33 -7.92 2.77
C ALA A 42 0.64 -7.33 4.02
N ALA A 43 1.32 -7.35 5.17
CA ALA A 43 0.82 -6.75 6.41
C ALA A 43 0.63 -5.23 6.30
N ILE A 44 1.54 -4.51 5.64
CA ILE A 44 1.40 -3.07 5.36
C ILE A 44 0.22 -2.83 4.41
N ARG A 45 0.11 -3.62 3.34
CA ARG A 45 -0.98 -3.54 2.37
C ARG A 45 -2.34 -3.67 3.04
N ALA A 46 -2.49 -4.68 3.91
CA ALA A 46 -3.70 -4.90 4.69
C ALA A 46 -3.99 -3.73 5.66
N ALA A 47 -2.96 -3.22 6.34
CA ALA A 47 -3.09 -2.07 7.23
C ALA A 47 -3.53 -0.79 6.49
N ASN A 48 -2.92 -0.51 5.33
CA ASN A 48 -3.26 0.61 4.45
C ASN A 48 -4.71 0.51 3.96
N ASN A 49 -5.11 -0.65 3.45
CA ASN A 49 -6.47 -0.90 2.99
C ASN A 49 -7.50 -0.70 4.12
N LYS A 50 -7.20 -1.18 5.33
CA LYS A 50 -8.09 -1.02 6.49
C LYS A 50 -8.24 0.44 6.93
N ALA A 51 -7.16 1.21 6.91
CA ALA A 51 -7.19 2.64 7.21
C ALA A 51 -7.93 3.44 6.14
N GLY A 52 -7.67 3.17 4.86
CA GLY A 52 -8.38 3.78 3.73
C GLY A 52 -9.88 3.45 3.74
N ALA A 53 -10.26 2.20 4.00
CA ALA A 53 -11.66 1.79 4.11
C ALA A 53 -12.42 2.49 5.25
N LEU A 54 -11.75 2.74 6.39
CA LEU A 54 -12.32 3.52 7.48
C LEU A 54 -12.60 4.97 7.04
N LEU A 55 -11.67 5.58 6.30
CA LEU A 55 -11.85 6.92 5.76
C LEU A 55 -12.95 6.97 4.69
N LEU A 56 -13.01 5.97 3.81
CA LEU A 56 -14.06 5.84 2.78
C LEU A 56 -15.44 5.72 3.41
N LYS A 57 -15.56 4.91 4.47
CA LYS A 57 -16.80 4.81 5.27
C LYS A 57 -17.20 6.16 5.88
N ASN A 58 -16.23 6.94 6.37
CA ASN A 58 -16.50 8.27 6.87
C ASN A 58 -16.96 9.22 5.77
N PHE A 59 -16.30 9.21 4.61
CA PHE A 59 -16.69 9.98 3.44
C PHE A 59 -18.14 9.67 3.05
N ALA A 60 -18.47 8.39 2.88
CA ALA A 60 -19.82 7.95 2.51
C ALA A 60 -20.91 8.38 3.50
N LYS A 61 -20.61 8.38 4.81
CA LYS A 61 -21.59 8.72 5.85
C LYS A 61 -21.74 10.21 6.10
N ASN A 62 -20.65 10.97 6.04
CA ASN A 62 -20.63 12.34 6.58
C ASN A 62 -20.39 13.40 5.49
N CYS A 63 -19.76 13.05 4.38
CA CYS A 63 -19.51 14.00 3.27
C CYS A 63 -20.58 13.93 2.19
N MET A 64 -21.40 12.87 2.16
CA MET A 64 -22.46 12.69 1.17
C MET A 64 -23.86 13.06 1.67
N ILE A 65 -24.09 12.91 2.98
CA ILE A 65 -25.40 13.17 3.60
C ILE A 65 -25.53 14.65 4.01
N ALA A 66 -24.43 15.41 3.96
CA ALA A 66 -24.39 16.81 4.39
C ALA A 66 -24.72 17.83 3.27
N ASP A 67 -24.75 17.41 2.00
CA ASP A 67 -25.20 18.26 0.90
C ASP A 67 -26.73 18.15 0.80
N ASN A 68 -27.43 19.24 1.11
CA ASN A 68 -28.89 19.40 0.99
C ASN A 68 -29.40 19.36 -0.49
N SER A 69 -28.64 18.75 -1.41
CA SER A 69 -29.12 18.50 -2.76
C SER A 69 -29.98 17.23 -2.74
N GLU A 70 -31.28 17.37 -3.02
CA GLU A 70 -32.22 16.25 -3.25
C GLU A 70 -31.78 15.29 -4.38
N ASP A 71 -30.74 15.64 -5.13
CA ASP A 71 -30.21 14.85 -6.23
C ASP A 71 -29.32 13.69 -5.73
N THR A 72 -30.00 12.61 -5.34
CA THR A 72 -29.39 11.35 -4.93
C THR A 72 -28.45 10.78 -6.00
N SER A 73 -28.70 11.08 -7.29
CA SER A 73 -27.87 10.58 -8.39
C SER A 73 -26.43 11.13 -8.32
N LYS A 74 -26.27 12.44 -8.12
CA LYS A 74 -24.94 13.07 -8.00
C LYS A 74 -24.13 12.53 -6.83
N ASN A 75 -24.82 12.24 -5.72
CA ASN A 75 -24.20 11.60 -4.58
C ASN A 75 -23.70 10.20 -4.96
N VAL A 76 -24.55 9.35 -5.55
CA VAL A 76 -24.12 8.01 -6.00
C VAL A 76 -22.92 8.10 -6.96
N ASP A 77 -22.93 9.01 -7.94
CA ASP A 77 -21.82 9.20 -8.88
C ASP A 77 -20.51 9.61 -8.17
N ARG A 78 -20.61 10.48 -7.17
CA ARG A 78 -19.47 10.89 -6.35
C ARG A 78 -18.93 9.75 -5.49
N LEU A 79 -19.79 8.89 -4.94
CA LEU A 79 -19.36 7.69 -4.21
C LEU A 79 -18.67 6.70 -5.13
N VAL A 80 -19.30 6.40 -6.26
CA VAL A 80 -18.78 5.44 -7.24
C VAL A 80 -17.43 5.92 -7.78
N SER A 81 -17.31 7.19 -8.17
CA SER A 81 -16.02 7.74 -8.62
C SER A 81 -14.94 7.70 -7.52
N THR A 82 -15.28 8.01 -6.28
CA THR A 82 -14.34 7.94 -5.15
C THR A 82 -13.94 6.50 -4.84
N LEU A 83 -14.88 5.55 -4.91
CA LEU A 83 -14.61 4.13 -4.74
C LEU A 83 -13.74 3.59 -5.88
N LEU A 84 -14.05 3.91 -7.13
CA LEU A 84 -13.25 3.53 -8.29
C LEU A 84 -11.83 4.09 -8.19
N LEU A 85 -11.68 5.34 -7.77
CA LEU A 85 -10.38 5.94 -7.51
C LEU A 85 -9.63 5.20 -6.39
N PHE A 86 -10.32 4.90 -5.29
CA PHE A 86 -9.74 4.14 -4.19
C PHE A 86 -9.41 2.71 -4.59
N LEU A 87 -10.10 2.07 -5.54
CA LEU A 87 -9.86 0.67 -5.94
C LEU A 87 -8.89 0.52 -7.10
N ARG A 88 -8.74 1.54 -7.94
CA ARG A 88 -7.90 1.49 -9.13
C ARG A 88 -6.42 1.36 -8.74
N SER A 89 -5.74 0.42 -9.40
CA SER A 89 -4.29 0.47 -9.57
C SER A 89 -4.03 1.32 -10.82
N SER A 90 -3.27 2.39 -10.72
CA SER A 90 -2.87 3.11 -11.94
C SER A 90 -2.04 2.16 -12.80
N ASN A 91 -2.21 2.20 -14.12
CA ASN A 91 -1.25 1.58 -15.03
C ASN A 91 0.03 2.43 -14.94
N SER A 92 0.96 2.04 -14.07
CA SER A 92 2.30 2.59 -14.05
C SER A 92 2.93 2.28 -15.42
N LYS A 93 3.40 3.33 -16.10
CA LYS A 93 4.16 3.16 -17.35
C LYS A 93 5.32 2.23 -17.03
N GLU A 94 5.51 1.17 -17.82
CA GLU A 94 6.69 0.30 -17.77
C GLU A 94 7.93 1.19 -17.77
N LYS A 95 8.53 1.36 -16.59
CA LYS A 95 9.84 1.96 -16.46
C LYS A 95 10.77 0.78 -16.32
N LYS A 96 11.54 0.50 -17.37
CA LYS A 96 12.63 -0.48 -17.31
C LYS A 96 13.57 -0.04 -16.20
N ALA A 97 13.51 -0.71 -15.06
CA ALA A 97 14.53 -0.60 -14.04
C ALA A 97 15.85 -1.04 -14.68
N ASN A 98 16.90 -0.21 -14.55
CA ASN A 98 18.24 -0.69 -14.86
C ASN A 98 18.57 -1.74 -13.80
N SER A 99 18.94 -2.94 -14.26
CA SER A 99 19.22 -4.15 -13.46
C SER A 99 20.28 -3.98 -12.37
N GLU A 100 20.95 -2.83 -12.27
CA GLU A 100 22.15 -2.68 -11.44
C GLU A 100 21.91 -2.49 -9.94
N ASN A 101 20.70 -2.19 -9.45
CA ASN A 101 20.42 -2.33 -8.01
C ASN A 101 18.91 -2.36 -7.62
N LEU A 102 18.25 -3.52 -7.76
CA LEU A 102 16.85 -3.71 -7.31
C LEU A 102 16.65 -3.40 -5.82
N LYS A 103 17.66 -3.66 -4.98
CA LYS A 103 17.62 -3.40 -3.54
C LYS A 103 17.52 -1.90 -3.24
N GLU A 104 18.32 -1.07 -3.91
CA GLU A 104 18.23 0.38 -3.78
C GLU A 104 16.88 0.92 -4.23
N GLU A 105 16.31 0.36 -5.31
CA GLU A 105 14.99 0.74 -5.79
C GLU A 105 13.89 0.41 -4.78
N ILE A 106 13.95 -0.79 -4.17
CA ILE A 106 13.04 -1.19 -3.09
C ILE A 106 13.15 -0.21 -1.90
N VAL A 107 14.37 0.12 -1.45
CA VAL A 107 14.59 1.05 -0.33
C VAL A 107 14.02 2.43 -0.65
N LYS A 108 14.27 2.95 -1.86
CA LYS A 108 13.72 4.24 -2.29
C LYS A 108 12.19 4.23 -2.26
N LYS A 109 11.56 3.17 -2.74
CA LYS A 109 10.10 3.03 -2.71
C LYS A 109 9.54 2.95 -1.29
N LEU A 110 10.23 2.29 -0.37
CA LEU A 110 9.86 2.29 1.05
C LEU A 110 9.92 3.68 1.66
N GLN A 111 10.94 4.47 1.33
CA GLN A 111 11.06 5.86 1.78
C GLN A 111 9.94 6.75 1.19
N GLU A 112 9.57 6.55 -0.08
CA GLU A 112 8.40 7.20 -0.71
C GLU A 112 7.11 6.87 0.04
N ILE A 113 6.87 5.59 0.36
CA ILE A 113 5.70 5.15 1.15
C ILE A 113 5.70 5.84 2.52
N GLN A 114 6.84 5.88 3.21
CA GLN A 114 6.93 6.53 4.51
C GLN A 114 6.52 8.01 4.41
N GLY A 115 7.08 8.75 3.45
CA GLY A 115 6.78 10.16 3.24
C GLY A 115 5.30 10.40 2.91
N GLN A 116 4.69 9.53 2.11
CA GLN A 116 3.26 9.59 1.81
C GLN A 116 2.39 9.36 3.05
N VAL A 117 2.72 8.36 3.87
CA VAL A 117 1.95 8.05 5.08
C VAL A 117 2.06 9.19 6.12
N GLU A 118 3.24 9.80 6.25
CA GLU A 118 3.42 11.02 7.04
C GLU A 118 2.61 12.21 6.46
N GLY A 119 2.57 12.35 5.14
CA GLY A 119 1.74 13.35 4.45
C GLY A 119 0.25 13.18 4.74
N ILE A 120 -0.27 11.96 4.67
CA ILE A 120 -1.66 11.63 5.01
C ILE A 120 -1.96 11.99 6.47
N GLU A 121 -1.05 11.70 7.40
CA GLU A 121 -1.24 12.05 8.81
C GLU A 121 -1.40 13.56 8.99
N LYS A 122 -0.57 14.36 8.30
CA LYS A 122 -0.68 15.83 8.30
C LYS A 122 -2.00 16.29 7.68
N MET A 123 -2.42 15.74 6.54
CA MET A 123 -3.69 16.09 5.89
C MET A 123 -4.88 15.86 6.84
N ILE A 124 -4.87 14.78 7.62
CA ILE A 124 -5.91 14.50 8.61
C ILE A 124 -5.87 15.50 9.77
N GLN A 125 -4.67 15.85 10.25
CA GLN A 125 -4.50 16.85 11.31
C GLN A 125 -5.07 18.20 10.88
N TYR A 126 -4.75 18.63 9.65
CA TYR A 126 -5.19 19.90 9.05
C TYR A 126 -6.60 19.87 8.43
N ASP A 127 -7.41 18.84 8.70
CA ASP A 127 -8.80 18.75 8.21
C ASP A 127 -8.95 18.81 6.67
N SER A 128 -7.97 18.32 5.91
CA SER A 128 -8.05 18.24 4.45
C SER A 128 -9.25 17.41 3.96
N CYS A 129 -9.60 17.58 2.67
CA CYS A 129 -10.74 16.90 2.08
C CYS A 129 -10.56 15.37 2.11
N CYS A 130 -11.59 14.63 2.56
CA CYS A 130 -11.54 13.16 2.61
C CYS A 130 -11.25 12.53 1.25
N GLN A 131 -11.74 13.12 0.17
CA GLN A 131 -11.49 12.65 -1.20
C GLN A 131 -10.00 12.77 -1.58
N GLU A 132 -9.36 13.88 -1.23
CA GLU A 132 -7.91 14.08 -1.46
C GLU A 132 -7.08 13.10 -0.64
N ILE A 133 -7.46 12.88 0.61
CA ILE A 133 -6.79 11.90 1.48
C ILE A 133 -6.94 10.48 0.91
N LEU A 134 -8.11 10.12 0.36
CA LEU A 134 -8.33 8.83 -0.29
C LEU A 134 -7.46 8.62 -1.54
N VAL A 135 -7.19 9.69 -2.31
CA VAL A 135 -6.22 9.65 -3.41
C VAL A 135 -4.84 9.25 -2.89
N GLN A 136 -4.40 9.83 -1.77
CA GLN A 136 -3.11 9.51 -1.18
C GLN A 136 -3.05 8.06 -0.67
N PHE A 137 -4.12 7.55 -0.07
CA PHE A 137 -4.20 6.13 0.30
C PHE A 137 -4.08 5.18 -0.91
N ALA A 138 -4.66 5.56 -2.05
CA ALA A 138 -4.52 4.81 -3.29
C ALA A 138 -3.07 4.84 -3.81
N SER A 139 -2.41 5.99 -3.74
CA SER A 139 -1.00 6.13 -4.12
C SER A 139 -0.06 5.33 -3.21
N VAL A 140 -0.29 5.32 -1.89
CA VAL A 140 0.43 4.46 -0.94
C VAL A 140 0.26 3.00 -1.32
N ARG A 141 -0.96 2.56 -1.66
CA ARG A 141 -1.21 1.18 -2.08
C ARG A 141 -0.45 0.83 -3.36
N GLU A 142 -0.40 1.74 -4.32
CA GLU A 142 0.34 1.54 -5.58
C GLU A 142 1.83 1.32 -5.30
N ASN A 143 2.46 2.18 -4.49
CA ASN A 143 3.86 2.00 -4.11
C ASN A 143 4.11 0.70 -3.33
N ILE A 144 3.20 0.31 -2.42
CA ILE A 144 3.29 -0.99 -1.72
C ILE A 144 3.27 -2.15 -2.73
N ASN A 145 2.43 -2.04 -3.77
CA ASN A 145 2.35 -3.07 -4.80
C ASN A 145 3.62 -3.13 -5.66
N GLU A 146 4.19 -1.97 -6.00
CA GLU A 146 5.46 -1.89 -6.72
C GLU A 146 6.61 -2.52 -5.93
N VAL A 147 6.70 -2.25 -4.62
CA VAL A 147 7.68 -2.92 -3.74
C VAL A 147 7.50 -4.44 -3.75
N GLY A 148 6.25 -4.91 -3.70
CA GLY A 148 5.94 -6.33 -3.79
C GLY A 148 6.43 -6.97 -5.09
N ALA A 149 6.20 -6.29 -6.23
CA ALA A 149 6.66 -6.75 -7.53
C ALA A 149 8.20 -6.80 -7.62
N LEU A 150 8.89 -5.75 -7.16
CA LEU A 150 10.35 -5.70 -7.12
C LEU A 150 10.95 -6.79 -6.23
N LEU A 151 10.32 -7.11 -5.09
CA LEU A 151 10.77 -8.19 -4.22
C LEU A 151 10.60 -9.58 -4.85
N VAL A 152 9.51 -9.79 -5.58
CA VAL A 152 9.28 -11.01 -6.35
C VAL A 152 10.31 -11.14 -7.47
N GLU A 153 10.60 -10.06 -8.19
CA GLU A 153 11.65 -10.02 -9.21
C GLU A 153 13.03 -10.32 -8.61
N ASN A 154 13.36 -9.68 -7.48
CA ASN A 154 14.62 -9.92 -6.78
C ASN A 154 14.76 -11.37 -6.31
N TYR A 155 13.69 -11.96 -5.77
CA TYR A 155 13.67 -13.38 -5.40
C TYR A 155 13.86 -14.29 -6.62
N ALA A 156 13.19 -13.98 -7.74
CA ALA A 156 13.34 -14.76 -8.96
C ALA A 156 14.78 -14.75 -9.48
N GLN A 157 15.42 -13.59 -9.50
CA GLN A 157 16.80 -13.44 -9.98
C GLN A 157 17.83 -14.07 -9.03
N SER A 158 17.63 -13.94 -7.72
CA SER A 158 18.63 -14.37 -6.72
C SER A 158 18.43 -15.80 -6.21
N CYS A 159 17.23 -16.38 -6.35
CA CYS A 159 16.90 -17.65 -5.70
C CYS A 159 16.35 -18.73 -6.66
N LEU A 160 15.77 -18.41 -7.82
CA LEU A 160 15.20 -19.46 -8.69
C LEU A 160 16.23 -20.13 -9.60
N ILE A 161 17.35 -19.48 -9.90
CA ILE A 161 18.34 -20.00 -10.86
C ILE A 161 19.33 -20.89 -10.11
N SER A 162 19.19 -22.22 -10.25
CA SER A 162 20.14 -23.21 -9.72
C SER A 162 20.31 -24.38 -10.69
N ASP A 163 21.49 -25.02 -10.68
CA ASP A 163 21.78 -26.19 -11.53
C ASP A 163 21.12 -27.50 -11.05
N ASP A 164 20.40 -27.45 -9.92
CA ASP A 164 19.74 -28.60 -9.28
C ASP A 164 18.21 -28.52 -9.45
N GLU A 165 17.61 -29.56 -10.01
CA GLU A 165 16.19 -29.62 -10.34
C GLU A 165 15.29 -29.74 -9.10
N GLU A 166 15.73 -30.43 -8.04
CA GLU A 166 14.98 -30.55 -6.78
C GLU A 166 14.97 -29.21 -6.04
N VAL A 167 16.13 -28.52 -6.01
CA VAL A 167 16.26 -27.17 -5.45
C VAL A 167 15.40 -26.18 -6.24
N THR A 168 15.41 -26.25 -7.56
CA THR A 168 14.60 -25.38 -8.42
C THR A 168 13.11 -25.56 -8.14
N ASN A 169 12.61 -26.79 -8.06
CA ASN A 169 11.20 -27.06 -7.74
C ASN A 169 10.80 -26.52 -6.37
N LYS A 170 11.66 -26.70 -5.36
CA LYS A 170 11.43 -26.10 -4.04
C LYS A 170 11.38 -24.57 -4.08
N ASN A 171 12.28 -23.94 -4.83
CA ASN A 171 12.30 -22.48 -4.98
C ASN A 171 11.05 -21.95 -5.71
N ILE A 172 10.48 -22.74 -6.63
CA ILE A 172 9.19 -22.44 -7.28
C ILE A 172 8.04 -22.50 -6.28
N ASP A 173 7.94 -23.55 -5.46
CA ASP A 173 6.91 -23.65 -4.41
C ASP A 173 7.04 -22.50 -3.39
N ASP A 174 8.28 -22.14 -3.08
CA ASP A 174 8.62 -21.02 -2.22
C ASP A 174 8.20 -19.68 -2.85
N LEU A 175 8.40 -19.48 -4.15
CA LEU A 175 7.93 -18.32 -4.89
C LEU A 175 6.40 -18.26 -4.92
N ILE A 176 5.72 -19.38 -5.24
CA ILE A 176 4.26 -19.44 -5.30
C ILE A 176 3.65 -19.10 -3.95
N SER A 177 4.12 -19.74 -2.88
CA SER A 177 3.64 -19.47 -1.52
C SER A 177 3.87 -18.01 -1.12
N THR A 178 4.98 -17.42 -1.55
CA THR A 178 5.32 -16.02 -1.33
C THR A 178 4.38 -15.07 -2.08
N ILE A 179 4.12 -15.32 -3.37
CA ILE A 179 3.15 -14.55 -4.17
C ILE A 179 1.75 -14.67 -3.56
N LEU A 180 1.32 -15.88 -3.18
CA LEU A 180 0.03 -16.10 -2.55
C LEU A 180 -0.10 -15.36 -1.21
N ALA A 181 0.97 -15.27 -0.42
CA ALA A 181 0.97 -14.47 0.81
C ALA A 181 0.83 -12.98 0.51
N PHE A 182 1.49 -12.48 -0.53
CA PHE A 182 1.37 -11.10 -0.97
C PHE A 182 0.00 -10.76 -1.55
N LEU A 183 -0.67 -11.70 -2.24
CA LEU A 183 -1.98 -11.47 -2.85
C LEU A 183 -3.16 -11.51 -1.87
N LYS A 184 -3.01 -12.13 -0.70
CA LYS A 184 -4.02 -12.13 0.38
C LYS A 184 -4.19 -10.75 1.03
#